data_AF-A0A6N8HPH2-F1
#
_entry.id   AF-A0A6N8HPH2-F1
#
_cell.length_a   1.000
_cell.length_b   1.000
_cell.length_c   1.000
_cell.angle_alpha   90.00
_cell.angle_beta   90.00
_cell.angle_gamma   90.00
#
_symmetry.space_group_name_H-M   'P 1'
#
loop_
_entity.id
_entity.type
_entity.pdbx_description
1 polymer ?
#
loop_
_entity_poly.entity_id
_entity_poly.type
_entity_poly.pdbx_seq_one_letter_code
_entity_poly.pdbx_strand_id
1 'polypeptide(L)'
;MWILLDVLEVLFFSIDMRNPEEHDINRNIAYLKKEQWFQDLLNDSANQRVVTRNKQVRKVIGRMNPDKMHRAVYHDRQQTKITHTILKNTG
;
A
#
# COMPACT_ATOMS: atom_id res chain seq x y z
N MET A 1 15.51 -28.43 -1.50
CA MET A 1 14.19 -28.17 -0.92
C MET A 1 14.14 -26.71 -0.44
N TRP A 2 13.94 -25.76 -1.37
CA TRP A 2 13.88 -24.30 -1.11
C TRP A 2 12.45 -23.75 -1.12
N ILE A 3 11.48 -24.54 -1.59
CA ILE A 3 10.09 -24.10 -1.80
C ILE A 3 9.33 -23.94 -0.47
N LEU A 4 9.75 -24.61 0.60
CA LEU A 4 9.08 -24.53 1.91
C LEU A 4 9.38 -23.23 2.67
N LEU A 5 10.54 -22.58 2.44
CA LEU A 5 10.89 -21.32 3.10
C LEU A 5 10.14 -20.12 2.49
N ASP A 6 9.95 -20.10 1.17
CA ASP A 6 9.15 -19.07 0.48
C ASP A 6 7.68 -19.09 0.93
N VAL A 7 7.12 -20.27 1.19
CA VAL A 7 5.72 -20.42 1.65
C VAL A 7 5.57 -19.98 3.11
N LEU A 8 6.60 -20.16 3.95
CA LEU A 8 6.56 -19.74 5.35
C LEU A 8 6.73 -18.22 5.49
N GLU A 9 7.55 -17.58 4.66
CA GLU A 9 7.70 -16.11 4.65
C GLU A 9 6.36 -15.43 4.28
N VAL A 10 5.59 -16.00 3.35
CA VAL A 10 4.24 -15.54 2.97
C VAL A 10 3.25 -15.55 4.15
N LEU A 11 3.38 -16.51 5.09
CA LEU A 11 2.48 -16.64 6.24
C LEU A 11 2.82 -15.64 7.37
N PHE A 12 4.09 -15.28 7.56
CA PHE A 12 4.54 -14.43 8.67
C PHE A 12 4.69 -12.94 8.33
N PHE A 13 4.74 -12.55 7.04
CA PHE A 13 5.26 -11.21 6.73
C PHE A 13 4.33 -10.02 6.98
N SER A 14 3.00 -10.12 7.00
CA SER A 14 2.18 -8.88 6.96
C SER A 14 0.70 -9.04 7.35
N ILE A 15 0.40 -9.55 8.53
CA ILE A 15 -0.81 -9.11 9.20
C ILE A 15 -0.38 -8.44 10.50
N ASP A 16 0.19 -7.24 10.38
CA ASP A 16 0.05 -6.30 11.48
C ASP A 16 -1.45 -5.98 11.59
N MET A 17 -2.13 -6.68 12.50
CA MET A 17 -3.54 -6.47 12.78
C MET A 17 -3.78 -5.10 13.42
N ARG A 18 -2.71 -4.40 13.86
CA ARG A 18 -2.83 -3.05 14.39
C ARG A 18 -3.39 -2.12 13.32
N ASN A 19 -4.21 -1.19 13.78
CA ASN A 19 -4.59 -0.08 12.93
C ASN A 19 -3.34 0.81 12.78
N PRO A 20 -2.91 1.09 11.55
CA PRO A 20 -1.74 1.93 11.35
C PRO A 20 -2.00 3.32 11.94
N GLU A 21 -0.98 3.86 12.60
CA GLU A 21 -1.05 5.21 13.14
C GLU A 21 -0.92 6.26 12.02
N GLU A 22 -1.35 7.49 12.30
CA GLU A 22 -1.24 8.60 11.35
C GLU A 22 0.20 8.84 10.89
N HIS A 23 1.18 8.61 11.77
CA HIS A 23 2.59 8.67 11.42
C HIS A 23 2.97 7.64 10.35
N ASP A 24 2.55 6.37 10.49
CA ASP A 24 2.84 5.31 9.51
C ASP A 24 2.17 5.59 8.17
N ILE A 25 0.92 6.06 8.21
CA ILE A 25 0.18 6.43 7.00
C ILE A 25 0.91 7.55 6.26
N ASN A 26 1.30 8.62 6.96
CA ASN A 26 1.96 9.76 6.34
C ASN A 26 3.36 9.40 5.81
N ARG A 27 4.14 8.58 6.54
CA ARG A 27 5.43 8.04 6.07
C ARG A 27 5.24 7.26 4.77
N ASN A 28 4.24 6.37 4.73
CA ASN A 28 3.99 5.52 3.58
C ASN A 28 3.45 6.31 2.38
N ILE A 29 2.61 7.32 2.60
CA ILE A 29 2.18 8.25 1.54
C ILE A 29 3.39 9.01 0.99
N ALA A 30 4.30 9.48 1.85
CA ALA A 30 5.51 10.19 1.40
C ALA A 30 6.43 9.28 0.57
N TYR A 31 6.50 7.98 0.90
CA TYR A 31 7.17 6.99 0.06
C TYR A 31 6.47 6.85 -1.30
N LEU A 32 5.16 6.57 -1.29
CA LEU A 32 4.37 6.36 -2.50
C LEU A 32 4.39 7.57 -3.44
N LYS A 33 4.43 8.80 -2.92
CA LYS A 33 4.57 10.02 -3.74
C LYS A 33 5.84 10.06 -4.60
N LYS A 34 6.84 9.23 -4.31
CA LYS A 34 8.04 9.09 -5.15
C LYS A 34 7.84 8.13 -6.32
N GLU A 35 6.79 7.31 -6.27
CA GLU A 35 6.48 6.32 -7.29
C GLU A 35 5.64 6.94 -8.42
N GLN A 36 6.07 6.73 -9.67
CA GLN A 36 5.41 7.33 -10.84
C GLN A 36 3.93 6.91 -10.95
N TRP A 37 3.64 5.62 -10.76
CA TRP A 37 2.27 5.10 -10.86
C TRP A 37 1.32 5.74 -9.84
N PHE A 38 1.84 6.15 -8.67
CA PHE A 38 1.03 6.78 -7.64
C PHE A 38 0.85 8.27 -7.92
N GLN A 39 1.86 8.94 -8.46
CA GLN A 39 1.72 10.31 -8.97
C GLN A 39 0.66 10.38 -10.07
N ASP A 40 0.72 9.47 -11.03
CA ASP A 40 -0.24 9.39 -12.15
C ASP A 40 -1.66 9.17 -11.63
N LEU A 41 -1.83 8.28 -10.64
CA LEU A 41 -3.12 8.04 -10.00
C LEU A 41 -3.64 9.28 -9.26
N LEU A 42 -2.74 10.05 -8.63
CA LEU A 42 -3.08 11.28 -7.92
C LEU A 42 -3.29 12.49 -8.83
N ASN A 43 -3.08 12.39 -10.15
CA ASN A 43 -3.45 13.48 -11.07
C ASN A 43 -4.96 13.74 -11.07
N ASP A 44 -5.78 12.75 -10.69
CA ASP A 44 -7.20 12.92 -10.45
C ASP A 44 -7.48 13.44 -9.02
N SER A 45 -8.13 14.61 -8.94
CA SER A 45 -8.55 15.23 -7.68
C SER A 45 -9.48 14.36 -6.82
N ALA A 46 -10.26 13.47 -7.44
CA ALA A 46 -11.14 12.54 -6.74
C ALA A 46 -10.32 11.45 -6.03
N ASN A 47 -9.31 10.89 -6.71
CA ASN A 47 -8.35 9.95 -6.10
C ASN A 47 -7.59 10.62 -4.94
N GLN A 48 -7.14 11.87 -5.08
CA GLN A 48 -6.50 12.63 -3.98
C GLN A 48 -7.40 12.74 -2.75
N ARG A 49 -8.69 13.05 -2.97
CA ARG A 49 -9.68 13.18 -1.89
C ARG A 49 -9.86 11.85 -1.16
N VAL A 50 -9.93 10.75 -1.90
CA VAL A 50 -10.07 9.40 -1.36
C VAL A 50 -8.84 9.01 -0.54
N VAL A 51 -7.63 9.21 -1.06
CA VAL A 51 -6.38 8.95 -0.30
C VAL A 51 -6.33 9.75 0.99
N THR A 52 -6.82 10.99 0.96
CA THR A 52 -6.80 11.87 2.13
C THR A 52 -7.84 11.47 3.18
N ARG A 53 -9.06 11.10 2.79
CA ARG A 53 -10.21 11.03 3.71
C ARG A 53 -10.77 9.62 3.92
N ASN A 54 -10.57 8.71 2.97
CA ASN A 54 -11.17 7.39 3.06
C ASN A 54 -10.38 6.49 4.03
N LYS A 55 -11.03 6.10 5.13
CA LYS A 55 -10.42 5.28 6.19
C LYS A 55 -9.88 3.94 5.67
N GLN A 56 -10.57 3.31 4.71
CA GLN A 56 -10.14 2.03 4.16
C GLN A 56 -8.86 2.18 3.35
N VAL A 57 -8.80 3.19 2.48
CA VAL A 57 -7.60 3.51 1.68
C VAL A 57 -6.42 3.84 2.58
N ARG A 58 -6.61 4.74 3.55
CA ARG A 58 -5.57 5.11 4.52
C ARG A 58 -5.04 3.90 5.29
N LYS A 59 -5.93 3.00 5.71
CA LYS A 59 -5.56 1.75 6.41
C LYS A 59 -4.77 0.79 5.52
N VAL A 60 -5.10 0.67 4.24
CA VAL A 60 -4.32 -0.15 3.30
C VAL A 60 -2.92 0.44 3.11
N ILE A 61 -2.82 1.76 2.91
CA ILE A 61 -1.54 2.45 2.75
C ILE A 61 -0.70 2.34 4.02
N GLY A 62 -1.27 2.55 5.21
CA GLY A 62 -0.54 2.48 6.47
C GLY A 62 -0.01 1.08 6.81
N ARG A 63 -0.64 0.01 6.30
CA ARG A 63 -0.16 -1.39 6.48
C ARG A 63 0.94 -1.80 5.51
N MET A 64 1.21 -0.99 4.48
CA MET A 64 2.35 -1.19 3.61
C MET A 64 3.64 -1.07 4.44
N ASN A 65 4.64 -1.86 4.10
CA ASN A 65 5.98 -1.71 4.66
C ASN A 65 6.92 -1.27 3.52
N PRO A 66 7.39 0.00 3.55
CA PRO A 66 8.28 0.55 2.53
C PRO A 66 9.58 -0.23 2.36
N ASP A 67 10.13 -0.81 3.42
CA ASP A 67 11.40 -1.55 3.38
C ASP A 67 11.30 -2.80 2.51
N LYS A 68 10.08 -3.31 2.24
CA LYS A 68 9.82 -4.50 1.42
C LYS A 68 9.56 -4.15 -0.05
N MET A 69 9.41 -2.87 -0.39
CA MET A 69 9.08 -2.42 -1.74
C MET A 69 10.21 -2.67 -2.75
N HIS A 70 11.44 -2.92 -2.30
CA HIS A 70 12.52 -3.40 -3.18
C HIS A 70 12.25 -4.80 -3.77
N ARG A 71 11.36 -5.59 -3.16
CA ARG A 71 10.99 -6.91 -3.68
C ARG A 71 9.88 -6.74 -4.73
N ALA A 72 10.18 -7.03 -6.00
CA ALA A 72 9.26 -6.82 -7.12
C ALA A 72 7.86 -7.42 -6.90
N VAL A 73 7.79 -8.65 -6.37
CA VAL A 73 6.51 -9.32 -6.07
C VAL A 73 5.71 -8.59 -4.99
N TYR A 74 6.38 -8.05 -3.97
CA TYR A 74 5.71 -7.27 -2.93
C TYR A 74 5.22 -5.94 -3.49
N HIS A 75 6.08 -5.24 -4.25
CA HIS A 75 5.75 -3.98 -4.91
C HIS A 75 4.50 -4.11 -5.77
N ASP A 76 4.48 -5.06 -6.71
CA ASP A 76 3.37 -5.28 -7.63
C ASP A 76 2.04 -5.57 -6.89
N ARG A 77 2.11 -6.42 -5.85
CA ARG A 77 0.95 -6.71 -5.00
C ARG A 77 0.44 -5.47 -4.27
N GLN A 78 1.32 -4.65 -3.69
CA GLN A 78 0.91 -3.44 -2.99
C GLN A 78 0.36 -2.39 -3.96
N GLN A 79 1.02 -2.17 -5.10
CA GLN A 79 0.53 -1.27 -6.15
C GLN A 79 -0.88 -1.66 -6.60
N THR A 80 -1.08 -2.93 -6.99
CA THR A 80 -2.39 -3.44 -7.41
C THR A 80 -3.44 -3.23 -6.33
N LYS A 81 -3.11 -3.58 -5.07
CA LYS A 81 -4.03 -3.46 -3.94
C LYS A 81 -4.39 -2.00 -3.64
N ILE A 82 -3.41 -1.10 -3.60
CA ILE A 82 -3.62 0.32 -3.30
C ILE A 82 -4.44 0.97 -4.42
N THR A 83 -4.05 0.77 -5.68
CA THR A 83 -4.77 1.31 -6.84
C THR A 83 -6.21 0.81 -6.89
N HIS A 84 -6.44 -0.50 -6.73
CA HIS A 84 -7.78 -1.06 -6.69
C HIS A 84 -8.63 -0.46 -5.55
N THR A 85 -8.05 -0.30 -4.36
CA THR A 85 -8.78 0.25 -3.22
C THR A 85 -9.14 1.73 -3.45
N ILE A 86 -8.25 2.51 -4.06
CA ILE A 86 -8.51 3.92 -4.39
C ILE A 86 -9.62 4.02 -5.43
N LEU A 87 -9.50 3.31 -6.56
CA LEU A 87 -10.48 3.39 -7.65
C LEU A 87 -11.87 2.92 -7.21
N LYS A 88 -11.95 1.85 -6.39
CA LYS A 88 -13.21 1.35 -5.82
C LYS A 88 -13.92 2.37 -4.93
N ASN A 89 -13.19 3.32 -4.35
CA ASN A 89 -13.73 4.33 -3.44
C ASN A 89 -13.84 5.73 -4.08
N THR A 90 -13.51 5.84 -5.37
CA THR A 90 -13.55 7.11 -6.13
C THR A 90 -14.83 7.25 -6.96
N GLY A 91 -15.45 6.14 -7.36
CA GLY A 91 -16.75 6.08 -8.03
C GLY A 91 -17.91 5.78 -7.09
#